data_AF-A0A8B6GFI4-F1
#
_entry.id   AF-A0A8B6GFI4-F1
#
_cell.length_a   1.000
_cell.length_b   1.000
_cell.length_c   1.000
_cell.angle_alpha   90.00
_cell.angle_beta   90.00
_cell.angle_gamma   90.00
#
_symmetry.space_group_name_H-M   'P 1'
#
loop_
_entity.id
_entity.type
_entity.pdbx_description
1 polymer ?
#
loop_
_entity_poly.entity_id
_entity_poly.type
_entity_poly.pdbx_seq_one_letter_code
_entity_poly.pdbx_strand_id
1 'polypeptide(L)'
;MEGRWFRMSEFPEKDPRLQNQSCLSEIKEVNNDGTISVFASWINTFTGQFFQDMFVGRIIPDAENPGMATFDGTLDSVPQYQYSIMAVQYDNFHLLYGCEDDKGRQDSLETAFIFSRTPEPLGRSQLDSMSCLLRSNGVDPDNFLFVDHSSCPDLQ
;
A
#
# COMPACT_ATOMS: atom_id res chain seq x y z
N MET A 1 -7.01 9.64 -6.51
CA MET A 1 -6.37 9.17 -5.26
C MET A 1 -7.30 9.18 -4.05
N GLU A 2 -8.17 10.19 -3.87
CA GLU A 2 -9.05 10.28 -2.69
C GLU A 2 -10.12 9.18 -2.60
N GLY A 3 -10.65 8.99 -1.39
CA GLY A 3 -11.70 8.05 -1.05
C GLY A 3 -11.17 6.69 -0.59
N ARG A 4 -12.08 5.73 -0.47
CA ARG A 4 -11.76 4.38 -0.01
C ARG A 4 -11.05 3.56 -1.10
N TRP A 5 -10.08 2.77 -0.66
CA TRP A 5 -9.33 1.79 -1.43
C TRP A 5 -9.16 0.51 -0.61
N PHE A 6 -9.24 -0.63 -1.28
CA PHE A 6 -9.04 -1.94 -0.68
C PHE A 6 -7.68 -2.47 -1.10
N ARG A 7 -6.86 -2.91 -0.15
CA ARG A 7 -5.59 -3.56 -0.45
C ARG A 7 -5.91 -4.99 -0.88
N MET A 8 -5.68 -5.30 -2.14
CA MET A 8 -6.03 -6.59 -2.76
C MET A 8 -4.91 -7.60 -2.62
N SER A 9 -3.67 -7.13 -2.67
CA SER A 9 -2.50 -7.96 -2.45
C SER A 9 -1.33 -7.13 -1.97
N GLU A 10 -0.42 -7.78 -1.26
CA GLU A 10 0.78 -7.17 -0.71
C GLU A 10 1.99 -8.10 -0.76
N PHE A 11 3.19 -7.53 -0.69
CA PHE A 11 4.39 -8.33 -0.43
C PHE A 11 4.34 -8.92 0.99
N PRO A 12 5.01 -10.06 1.23
CA PRO A 12 4.94 -10.73 2.52
C PRO A 12 5.49 -9.83 3.62
N GLU A 13 4.66 -9.59 4.63
CA GLU A 13 5.07 -8.80 5.78
C GLU A 13 6.14 -9.53 6.60
N LYS A 14 7.29 -8.87 6.75
CA LYS A 14 8.44 -9.41 7.49
C LYS A 14 8.26 -9.22 9.00
N ASP A 15 7.44 -8.27 9.45
CA ASP A 15 7.11 -8.11 10.86
C ASP A 15 6.04 -9.12 11.31
N PRO A 16 6.37 -10.09 12.19
CA PRO A 16 5.42 -11.11 12.64
C PRO A 16 4.17 -10.54 13.33
N ARG A 17 4.25 -9.30 13.86
CA ARG A 17 3.12 -8.63 14.52
C ARG A 17 2.08 -8.13 13.52
N LEU A 18 2.51 -7.89 12.29
CA LEU A 18 1.69 -7.42 11.19
C LEU A 18 1.31 -8.55 10.23
N GLN A 19 1.68 -9.80 10.53
CA GLN A 19 1.15 -10.96 9.82
C GLN A 19 -0.29 -11.26 10.26
N ASN A 20 -1.01 -12.02 9.42
CA ASN A 20 -2.39 -12.48 9.69
C ASN A 20 -3.43 -11.35 9.65
N GLN A 21 -3.41 -10.55 8.59
CA GLN A 21 -4.35 -9.45 8.37
C GLN A 21 -5.38 -9.82 7.30
N SER A 22 -6.61 -9.33 7.48
CA SER A 22 -7.67 -9.35 6.47
C SER A 22 -8.39 -8.00 6.43
N CYS A 23 -9.24 -7.79 5.43
CA CYS A 23 -10.07 -6.59 5.32
C CYS A 23 -9.28 -5.28 5.29
N LEU A 24 -8.08 -5.33 4.72
CA LEU A 24 -7.19 -4.17 4.62
C LEU A 24 -7.79 -3.10 3.70
N SER A 25 -8.11 -1.95 4.27
CA SER A 25 -8.63 -0.82 3.51
C SER A 25 -7.98 0.49 3.95
N GLU A 26 -7.94 1.45 3.04
CA GLU A 26 -7.39 2.78 3.25
C GLU A 26 -8.41 3.83 2.81
N ILE A 27 -8.62 4.85 3.64
CA ILE A 27 -9.35 6.06 3.24
C ILE A 27 -8.33 7.18 3.07
N LYS A 28 -8.27 7.75 1.86
CA LYS A 28 -7.30 8.79 1.51
C LYS A 28 -8.02 10.12 1.35
N GLU A 29 -7.52 11.16 2.01
CA GLU A 29 -8.09 12.51 1.99
C GLU A 29 -6.98 13.52 1.71
N VAL A 30 -7.21 14.46 0.79
CA VAL A 30 -6.26 15.55 0.54
C VAL A 30 -6.63 16.74 1.44
N ASN A 31 -5.68 17.17 2.26
CA ASN A 31 -5.85 18.29 3.16
C ASN A 31 -5.63 19.63 2.43
N ASN A 32 -6.16 20.71 3.00
CA ASN A 32 -6.06 22.06 2.42
C ASN A 32 -4.61 22.57 2.26
N ASP A 33 -3.67 22.03 3.02
CA ASP A 33 -2.24 22.37 2.99
C ASP A 33 -1.42 21.52 2.01
N GLY A 34 -2.11 20.69 1.22
CA GLY A 34 -1.53 19.78 0.23
C GLY A 34 -0.96 18.48 0.81
N THR A 35 -1.10 18.23 2.11
CA THR A 35 -0.80 16.91 2.70
C THR A 35 -1.91 15.90 2.38
N ILE A 36 -1.62 14.61 2.54
CA ILE A 36 -2.56 13.51 2.40
C ILE A 36 -2.68 12.83 3.75
N SER A 37 -3.91 12.68 4.23
CA SER A 37 -4.26 11.81 5.35
C SER A 37 -4.65 10.44 4.80
N VAL A 38 -4.09 9.37 5.36
CA VAL A 38 -4.40 7.98 5.03
C VAL A 38 -4.82 7.28 6.31
N PHE A 39 -6.08 6.87 6.37
CA PHE A 39 -6.61 6.05 7.45
C PHE A 39 -6.59 4.59 7.01
N ALA A 40 -5.60 3.82 7.46
CA ALA A 40 -5.49 2.40 7.16
C ALA A 40 -6.20 1.59 8.24
N SER A 41 -6.95 0.57 7.84
CA SER A 41 -7.71 -0.30 8.75
C SER A 41 -7.60 -1.76 8.36
N TRP A 42 -7.56 -2.66 9.34
CA TRP A 42 -7.53 -4.11 9.10
C TRP A 42 -8.11 -4.89 10.28
N ILE A 43 -8.30 -6.19 10.07
CA ILE A 43 -8.69 -7.14 11.10
C ILE A 43 -7.56 -8.15 11.28
N ASN A 44 -7.19 -8.43 12.53
CA ASN A 44 -6.32 -9.54 12.84
C ASN A 44 -7.11 -10.85 12.76
N THR A 45 -6.72 -11.77 11.88
CA THR A 45 -7.49 -12.98 11.60
C THR A 45 -7.42 -14.02 12.72
N PHE A 46 -6.44 -13.91 13.62
CA PHE A 46 -6.30 -14.80 14.78
C PHE A 46 -7.18 -14.36 15.96
N THR A 47 -7.21 -13.06 16.25
CA THR A 47 -7.95 -12.51 17.40
C THR A 47 -9.34 -11.98 17.04
N GLY A 48 -9.59 -11.70 15.75
CA GLY A 48 -10.80 -11.01 15.28
C GLY A 48 -10.85 -9.52 15.64
N GLN A 49 -9.75 -8.95 16.16
CA GLN A 49 -9.71 -7.55 16.58
C GLN A 49 -9.53 -6.61 15.39
N PHE A 50 -10.26 -5.49 15.43
CA PHE A 50 -10.13 -4.38 14.48
C PHE A 50 -8.99 -3.43 14.90
N PHE A 51 -8.21 -3.01 13.91
CA PHE A 51 -7.12 -2.05 14.05
C PHE A 51 -7.26 -0.94 13.03
N GLN A 52 -6.78 0.24 13.39
CA GLN A 52 -6.72 1.41 12.52
C GLN A 52 -5.54 2.29 12.90
N ASP A 53 -4.81 2.74 11.87
CA ASP A 53 -3.68 3.65 11.96
C ASP A 53 -3.93 4.87 11.07
N MET A 54 -3.33 6.01 11.42
CA MET A 54 -3.38 7.22 10.60
C MET A 54 -1.99 7.66 10.16
N PHE A 55 -1.82 7.79 8.85
CA PHE A 55 -0.64 8.40 8.24
C PHE A 55 -0.99 9.79 7.75
N VAL A 56 -0.12 10.75 7.98
CA VAL A 56 -0.24 12.10 7.41
C VAL A 56 1.10 12.49 6.80
N GLY A 57 1.10 12.93 5.55
CA GLY A 57 2.35 13.30 4.89
C GLY A 57 2.17 13.98 3.55
N ARG A 58 3.29 14.18 2.86
CA ARG A 58 3.33 14.74 1.50
C ARG A 58 3.92 13.72 0.55
N ILE A 59 3.36 13.69 -0.66
CA ILE A 59 3.98 13.02 -1.80
C ILE A 59 4.87 14.04 -2.49
N ILE A 60 6.17 13.73 -2.58
CA ILE A 60 7.19 14.56 -3.21
C ILE A 60 7.62 13.85 -4.49
N PRO A 61 7.16 14.29 -5.68
CA PRO A 61 7.55 13.67 -6.94
C PRO A 61 9.06 13.73 -7.17
N ASP A 62 9.63 12.67 -7.72
CA ASP A 62 11.01 12.66 -8.18
C ASP A 62 11.11 13.41 -9.51
N ALA A 63 11.95 14.45 -9.55
CA ALA A 63 12.12 15.28 -10.73
C ALA A 63 12.95 14.59 -11.84
N GLU A 64 13.81 13.63 -11.50
CA GLU A 64 14.69 12.92 -12.42
C GLU A 64 14.07 11.60 -12.91
N ASN A 65 13.17 11.01 -12.11
CA ASN A 65 12.52 9.73 -12.41
C ASN A 65 10.98 9.86 -12.47
N PRO A 66 10.40 10.23 -13.62
CA PRO A 66 8.95 10.36 -13.78
C PRO A 66 8.20 9.07 -13.39
N GLY A 67 7.24 9.17 -12.47
CA GLY A 67 6.48 8.02 -11.93
C GLY A 67 6.98 7.53 -10.57
N MET A 68 8.12 8.04 -10.10
CA MET A 68 8.61 7.87 -8.74
C MET A 68 8.25 9.08 -7.89
N ALA A 69 8.03 8.86 -6.60
CA ALA A 69 7.89 9.91 -5.60
C ALA A 69 8.40 9.42 -4.25
N THR A 70 8.58 10.31 -3.29
CA THR A 70 8.81 9.96 -1.88
C THR A 70 7.59 10.36 -1.07
N PHE A 71 7.13 9.49 -0.18
CA PHE A 71 6.20 9.90 0.87
C PHE A 71 7.00 10.36 2.09
N ASP A 72 6.77 11.59 2.55
CA ASP A 72 7.38 12.18 3.74
C ASP A 72 6.28 12.50 4.76
N GLY A 73 6.25 11.78 5.89
CA GLY A 73 5.12 11.86 6.81
C GLY A 73 5.35 11.34 8.23
N THR A 74 4.22 11.16 8.91
CA THR A 74 4.14 10.68 10.29
C THR A 74 3.09 9.59 10.40
N LEU A 75 3.36 8.56 11.21
CA LEU A 75 2.39 7.54 11.62
C LEU A 75 1.93 7.86 13.05
N ASP A 76 0.63 8.07 13.26
CA ASP A 76 0.05 8.39 14.57
C ASP A 76 0.80 9.51 15.32
N SER A 77 1.19 10.55 14.58
CA SER A 77 1.98 11.69 15.07
C SER A 77 3.42 11.36 15.51
N VAL A 78 3.88 10.13 15.30
CA VAL A 78 5.29 9.74 15.42
C VAL A 78 5.99 10.04 14.09
N PRO A 79 7.09 10.83 14.09
CA PRO A 79 7.87 11.06 12.88
C PRO A 79 8.37 9.73 12.32
N GLN A 80 7.93 9.36 11.12
CA GLN A 80 8.28 8.08 10.53
C GLN A 80 8.28 8.08 9.00
N TYR A 81 9.43 7.66 8.48
CA TYR A 81 9.78 7.14 7.14
C TYR A 81 9.66 8.06 5.92
N GLN A 82 10.77 8.07 5.17
CA GLN A 82 10.80 8.43 3.76
C GLN A 82 10.89 7.14 2.96
N TYR A 83 9.80 6.75 2.31
CA TYR A 83 9.81 5.62 1.40
C TYR A 83 9.60 6.10 -0.04
N SER A 84 10.46 5.63 -0.93
CA SER A 84 10.28 5.82 -2.36
C SER A 84 9.09 4.98 -2.82
N ILE A 85 8.18 5.60 -3.54
CA ILE A 85 7.02 4.97 -4.14
C ILE A 85 7.12 5.02 -5.66
N MET A 86 7.06 3.86 -6.30
CA MET A 86 6.58 3.76 -7.67
C MET A 86 5.06 3.70 -7.59
N ALA A 87 4.40 4.76 -8.05
CA ALA A 87 2.95 4.85 -8.02
C ALA A 87 2.39 4.85 -9.44
N VAL A 88 1.68 3.79 -9.80
CA VAL A 88 0.94 3.75 -11.07
C VAL A 88 -0.54 3.77 -10.77
N GLN A 89 -1.21 4.85 -11.20
CA GLN A 89 -2.65 5.00 -11.08
C GLN A 89 -3.32 4.61 -12.39
N TYR A 90 -4.29 3.72 -12.28
CA TYR A 90 -5.31 3.46 -13.29
C TYR A 90 -6.66 3.92 -12.72
N ASP A 91 -7.70 3.95 -13.54
CA ASP A 91 -9.02 4.47 -13.14
C ASP A 91 -9.61 3.74 -11.92
N ASN A 92 -9.27 2.46 -11.72
CA ASN A 92 -9.86 1.61 -10.69
C ASN A 92 -8.86 0.83 -9.82
N PHE A 93 -7.55 0.90 -10.11
CA PHE A 93 -6.53 0.30 -9.26
C PHE A 93 -5.25 1.13 -9.23
N HIS A 94 -4.44 0.96 -8.19
CA HIS A 94 -3.09 1.51 -8.18
C HIS A 94 -2.10 0.58 -7.49
N LEU A 95 -0.86 0.63 -7.95
CA LEU A 95 0.27 -0.05 -7.36
C LEU A 95 1.10 0.95 -6.57
N LEU A 96 1.54 0.55 -5.39
CA LEU A 96 2.58 1.20 -4.62
C LEU A 96 3.72 0.19 -4.45
N TYR A 97 4.93 0.58 -4.81
CA TYR A 97 6.13 -0.22 -4.53
C TYR A 97 7.21 0.66 -3.93
N GLY A 98 7.84 0.18 -2.86
CA GLY A 98 8.99 0.82 -2.24
C GLY A 98 10.06 -0.18 -1.85
N CYS A 99 11.30 0.28 -1.90
CA CYS A 99 12.47 -0.46 -1.48
C CYS A 99 13.34 0.49 -0.63
N GLU A 100 13.56 0.13 0.63
CA GLU A 100 14.47 0.85 1.51
C GLU A 100 15.77 0.05 1.68
N ASP A 101 16.89 0.67 1.31
CA ASP A 101 18.21 0.24 1.72
C ASP A 101 18.41 0.63 3.19
N ASP A 102 18.01 -0.24 4.11
CA ASP A 102 18.25 -0.02 5.53
C ASP A 102 19.77 -0.07 5.79
N LYS A 103 20.40 1.11 5.98
CA LYS A 103 21.86 1.27 6.20
C LYS A 103 22.41 0.52 7.42
N GLY A 104 21.57 -0.20 8.18
CA GLY A 104 21.95 -1.04 9.32
C GLY A 104 21.50 -2.51 9.24
N ARG A 105 20.76 -2.96 8.20
CA ARG A 105 20.39 -4.37 8.00
C ARG A 105 21.10 -4.94 6.75
N GLN A 106 21.34 -6.25 6.73
CA GLN A 106 21.98 -6.90 5.58
C GLN A 106 21.04 -7.03 4.37
N ASP A 107 19.73 -6.84 4.57
CA ASP A 107 18.69 -7.03 3.54
C ASP A 107 17.91 -5.73 3.32
N SER A 108 17.60 -5.43 2.06
CA SER A 108 16.65 -4.38 1.69
C SER A 108 15.23 -4.74 2.17
N LEU A 109 14.48 -3.72 2.60
CA LEU A 109 13.06 -3.87 2.88
C LEU A 109 12.28 -3.50 1.63
N GLU A 110 11.79 -4.52 0.93
CA GLU A 110 10.85 -4.33 -0.17
C GLU A 110 9.43 -4.40 0.35
N THR A 111 8.60 -3.46 -0.10
CA THR A 111 7.19 -3.39 0.22
C THR A 111 6.42 -3.06 -1.04
N ALA A 112 5.34 -3.78 -1.28
CA ALA A 112 4.50 -3.55 -2.45
C ALA A 112 3.04 -3.79 -2.10
N PHE A 113 2.15 -2.93 -2.59
CA PHE A 113 0.71 -2.97 -2.33
C PHE A 113 -0.06 -2.73 -3.62
N ILE A 114 -1.07 -3.54 -3.85
CA ILE A 114 -2.02 -3.35 -4.95
C ILE A 114 -3.36 -2.95 -4.34
N PHE A 115 -3.88 -1.83 -4.78
CA PHE A 115 -5.13 -1.27 -4.29
C PHE A 115 -6.21 -1.29 -5.37
N SER A 116 -7.46 -1.55 -4.99
CA SER A 116 -8.64 -1.49 -5.85
C SER A 116 -9.71 -0.58 -5.24
N ARG A 117 -10.59 -0.04 -6.07
CA ARG A 117 -11.78 0.70 -5.61
C ARG A 117 -12.85 -0.20 -5.00
N THR A 118 -12.82 -1.49 -5.33
CA THR A 118 -13.76 -2.50 -4.83
C THR A 118 -12.98 -3.62 -4.14
N PRO A 119 -13.59 -4.33 -3.19
CA PRO A 119 -12.99 -5.53 -2.60
C PRO A 119 -13.10 -6.75 -3.53
N GLU A 120 -13.56 -6.57 -4.78
CA GLU A 120 -13.65 -7.62 -5.76
C GLU A 120 -12.29 -7.88 -6.43
N PRO A 121 -11.98 -9.13 -6.81
CA PRO A 121 -10.73 -9.44 -7.53
C PRO A 121 -10.57 -8.61 -8.80
N LEU A 122 -9.34 -8.14 -9.05
CA LEU A 122 -9.01 -7.44 -10.29
C LEU A 122 -9.18 -8.35 -11.51
N GLY A 123 -9.61 -7.78 -12.63
CA GLY A 123 -9.73 -8.49 -13.89
C GLY A 123 -8.36 -8.90 -14.45
N ARG A 124 -8.35 -9.99 -15.22
CA ARG A 124 -7.11 -10.59 -15.76
C ARG A 124 -6.23 -9.59 -16.54
N SER A 125 -6.82 -8.75 -17.38
CA SER A 125 -6.08 -7.75 -18.16
C SER A 125 -5.36 -6.72 -17.28
N GLN A 126 -5.93 -6.38 -16.12
CA GLN A 126 -5.33 -5.46 -15.16
C GLN A 126 -4.15 -6.12 -14.44
N LEU A 127 -4.33 -7.38 -14.03
CA LEU A 127 -3.27 -8.19 -13.43
C LEU A 127 -2.09 -8.40 -14.39
N ASP A 128 -2.36 -8.66 -15.66
CA ASP A 128 -1.33 -8.83 -16.69
C ASP A 128 -0.54 -7.52 -16.91
N SER A 129 -1.24 -6.38 -17.03
CA SER A 129 -0.60 -5.06 -17.21
C SER A 129 0.30 -4.69 -16.03
N MET A 130 -0.16 -4.96 -14.82
CA MET A 130 0.59 -4.74 -13.59
C MET A 130 1.79 -5.66 -13.47
N SER A 131 1.63 -6.94 -13.81
CA SER A 131 2.72 -7.92 -13.82
C SER A 131 3.83 -7.52 -14.79
N CYS A 132 3.48 -7.04 -15.99
CA CYS A 132 4.46 -6.52 -16.95
C CYS A 132 5.25 -5.33 -16.39
N LEU A 133 4.57 -4.38 -15.75
CA LEU A 133 5.20 -3.22 -15.13
C LEU A 133 6.13 -3.60 -13.97
N LEU A 134 5.69 -4.50 -13.09
CA LEU A 134 6.51 -4.98 -11.97
C LEU A 134 7.79 -5.63 -12.50
N ARG A 135 7.65 -6.57 -13.45
CA ARG A 135 8.78 -7.28 -14.07
C ARG A 135 9.71 -6.32 -14.81
N SER A 136 9.20 -5.29 -15.49
CA SER A 136 10.05 -4.29 -16.16
C SER A 136 10.89 -3.45 -15.19
N ASN A 137 10.47 -3.36 -13.92
CA ASN A 137 11.19 -2.68 -12.86
C ASN A 137 11.96 -3.65 -11.95
N GLY A 138 12.13 -4.91 -12.36
CA GLY A 138 12.88 -5.92 -11.60
C GLY A 138 12.14 -6.49 -10.40
N VAL A 139 10.85 -6.20 -10.25
CA VAL A 139 10.01 -6.68 -9.15
C VAL A 139 9.30 -7.97 -9.58
N ASP A 140 9.41 -9.04 -8.80
CA ASP A 140 8.73 -10.31 -9.10
C ASP A 140 7.26 -10.27 -8.61
N PRO A 141 6.26 -10.25 -9.51
CA PRO A 141 4.86 -10.22 -9.11
C PRO A 141 4.42 -11.50 -8.38
N ASP A 142 5.18 -12.61 -8.50
CA ASP A 142 4.84 -13.88 -7.84
C ASP A 142 5.05 -13.82 -6.31
N ASN A 143 5.67 -12.76 -5.80
CA ASN A 143 5.80 -12.50 -4.36
C ASN A 143 4.53 -11.93 -3.72
N PHE A 144 3.55 -11.48 -4.51
CA PHE A 144 2.31 -10.94 -3.95
C PHE A 144 1.45 -12.01 -3.29
N LEU A 145 1.03 -11.73 -2.05
CA LEU A 145 0.02 -12.48 -1.32
C LEU A 145 -1.33 -11.77 -1.42
N PHE A 146 -2.40 -12.52 -1.67
CA PHE A 146 -3.74 -11.97 -1.72
C PHE A 146 -4.27 -11.69 -0.31
N VAL A 147 -4.91 -10.54 -0.15
CA VAL A 147 -5.63 -10.18 1.07
C VAL A 147 -7.05 -10.72 0.98
N ASP A 148 -7.50 -11.37 2.04
CA ASP A 148 -8.89 -11.84 2.12
C ASP A 148 -9.85 -10.70 2.49
N HIS A 149 -10.91 -10.56 1.67
CA HIS A 149 -12.01 -9.62 1.87
C HIS A 149 -13.39 -10.30 1.98
N SER A 150 -13.44 -11.63 2.00
CA SER A 150 -14.69 -12.40 1.91
C SER A 150 -15.60 -12.30 3.15
N SER A 151 -15.01 -12.04 4.31
CA SER A 151 -15.70 -12.06 5.62
C SER A 151 -15.56 -10.74 6.36
N CYS A 152 -15.45 -9.63 5.63
CA CYS A 152 -15.33 -8.32 6.23
C CYS A 152 -16.67 -7.85 6.80
N PRO A 153 -16.70 -7.28 8.02
CA PRO A 153 -17.85 -6.53 8.48
C PRO A 153 -18.15 -5.42 7.47
N ASP A 154 -19.43 -5.05 7.30
CA ASP A 154 -19.77 -3.83 6.59
C ASP A 154 -19.06 -2.66 7.29
N LEU A 155 -17.96 -2.20 6.71
CA LEU A 155 -17.19 -1.06 7.17
C LEU A 155 -18.02 0.19 6.84
N GLN A 156 -19.04 0.46 7.67
CA GLN A 156 -19.87 1.66 7.61
C GLN A 156 -19.02 2.93 7.75
#